data_AF-A0A965ND48-F1
#
_entry.id   AF-A0A965ND48-F1
#
_cell.length_a   1.000
_cell.length_b   1.000
_cell.length_c   1.000
_cell.angle_alpha   90.00
_cell.angle_beta   90.00
_cell.angle_gamma   90.00
#
_symmetry.space_group_name_H-M   'P 1'
#
loop_
_entity.id
_entity.type
_entity.pdbx_description
1 polymer ?
#
loop_
_entity_poly.entity_id
_entity_poly.type
_entity_poly.pdbx_seq_one_letter_code
_entity_poly.pdbx_strand_id
1 'polypeptide(L)'
;QYIQQKDPATKPGHNPLGAWSVMALLLSITIQALTGLFMTDEIAFNGPLYAYVSSTWVDYFIWVHHQNQYVLMSLIALHLGAIFYYQVIRKKDLIGPMRHGYQEVDERHLAADDHWRLRSRALIIFLMSALVYFYFFL
;
A
#
# COMPACT_ATOMS: atom_id res chain seq x y z
N GLN A 1 25.79 32.43 23.36
CA GLN A 1 24.52 31.66 23.27
C GLN A 1 24.37 31.09 21.86
N TYR A 2 25.10 30.02 21.54
CA TYR A 2 24.96 29.29 20.27
C TYR A 2 24.04 28.10 20.51
N ILE A 3 22.72 28.34 20.44
CA ILE A 3 21.70 27.28 20.53
C ILE A 3 21.29 26.93 19.10
N GLN A 4 21.98 25.95 18.52
CA GLN A 4 21.33 25.03 17.60
C GLN A 4 22.10 23.73 17.61
N GLN A 5 21.75 22.91 18.60
CA GLN A 5 22.13 21.52 18.68
C GLN A 5 21.55 20.82 17.44
N LYS A 6 22.37 20.73 16.40
CA LYS A 6 22.09 19.98 15.18
C LYS A 6 22.17 18.52 15.56
N ASP A 7 21.03 17.93 15.93
CA ASP A 7 20.94 16.52 16.30
C ASP A 7 21.65 15.67 15.23
N PRO A 8 22.72 14.95 15.58
CA PRO A 8 23.46 14.16 14.64
C PRO A 8 22.64 12.90 14.31
N ALA A 9 22.43 12.66 13.03
CA ALA A 9 21.94 11.40 12.46
C ALA A 9 20.42 11.11 12.54
N THR A 10 19.57 11.96 11.99
CA THR A 10 18.31 11.44 11.40
C THR A 10 18.61 10.87 10.02
N LYS A 11 18.93 9.57 9.97
CA LYS A 11 18.98 8.81 8.72
C LYS A 11 17.67 9.00 7.94
N PRO A 12 17.71 9.29 6.62
CA PRO A 12 16.52 9.23 5.79
C PRO A 12 16.01 7.77 5.79
N GLY A 13 14.72 7.55 6.07
CA GLY A 13 14.10 6.23 5.91
C GLY A 13 13.71 5.47 7.19
N HIS A 14 13.86 6.04 8.39
CA HIS A 14 13.43 5.38 9.63
C HIS A 14 12.22 6.08 10.28
N ASN A 15 11.09 6.10 9.58
CA ASN A 15 9.80 6.22 10.25
C ASN A 15 9.25 4.80 10.52
N PRO A 16 9.66 4.14 11.62
CA PRO A 16 9.24 2.76 11.90
C PRO A 16 7.72 2.64 11.92
N LEU A 17 7.02 3.63 12.47
CA LEU A 17 5.56 3.68 12.48
C LEU A 17 4.97 3.77 11.05
N GLY A 18 5.62 4.52 10.16
CA GLY A 18 5.25 4.57 8.74
C GLY A 18 5.45 3.24 8.02
N ALA A 19 6.57 2.56 8.27
CA ALA A 19 6.85 1.24 7.69
C ALA A 19 5.82 0.18 8.14
N TRP A 20 5.47 0.18 9.43
CA TRP A 20 4.41 -0.69 9.97
C TRP A 20 3.04 -0.37 9.36
N SER A 21 2.70 0.91 9.15
CA SER A 21 1.45 1.33 8.50
C SER A 21 1.35 0.81 7.07
N VAL A 22 2.42 0.94 6.27
CA VAL A 22 2.44 0.43 4.89
C VAL A 22 2.30 -1.09 4.88
N MET A 23 3.02 -1.80 5.74
CA MET A 23 2.93 -3.26 5.83
C MET A 23 1.51 -3.71 6.21
N ALA A 24 0.87 -3.03 7.17
CA ALA A 24 -0.51 -3.32 7.55
C ALA A 24 -1.51 -3.08 6.41
N LEU A 25 -1.37 -1.98 5.66
CA LEU A 25 -2.20 -1.69 4.50
C LEU A 25 -2.03 -2.74 3.39
N LEU A 26 -0.79 -3.08 3.05
CA LEU A 26 -0.49 -4.10 2.03
C LEU A 26 -1.05 -5.47 2.42
N LEU A 27 -0.88 -5.86 3.68
CA LEU A 27 -1.41 -7.12 4.20
C LEU A 27 -2.94 -7.13 4.16
N SER A 28 -3.59 -6.05 4.62
CA SER A 28 -5.05 -5.95 4.61
C SER A 28 -5.63 -5.97 3.20
N ILE A 29 -5.02 -5.26 2.24
CA ILE A 29 -5.45 -5.30 0.83
C ILE A 29 -5.24 -6.70 0.23
N THR A 30 -4.14 -7.37 0.57
CA THR A 30 -3.88 -8.75 0.13
C THR A 30 -4.96 -9.70 0.64
N ILE A 31 -5.34 -9.61 1.92
CA ILE A 31 -6.43 -10.40 2.49
C ILE A 31 -7.76 -10.08 1.79
N GLN A 32 -8.05 -8.80 1.55
CA GLN A 32 -9.28 -8.40 0.84
C GLN A 32 -9.33 -8.98 -0.58
N ALA A 33 -8.22 -8.92 -1.31
CA ALA A 33 -8.11 -9.45 -2.66
C ALA A 33 -8.25 -10.98 -2.68
N LEU A 34 -7.52 -11.68 -1.80
CA LEU A 34 -7.55 -13.15 -1.74
C LEU A 34 -8.94 -13.67 -1.37
N THR A 35 -9.59 -13.09 -0.36
CA THR A 35 -10.96 -13.46 0.03
C THR A 35 -11.97 -13.14 -1.07
N GLY A 36 -11.79 -12.02 -1.79
CA GLY A 36 -12.61 -11.62 -2.93
C GLY A 36 -12.60 -12.65 -4.07
N LEU A 37 -11.49 -13.37 -4.29
CA LEU A 37 -11.40 -14.42 -5.32
C LEU A 37 -12.34 -15.61 -5.07
N PHE A 38 -12.82 -15.78 -3.84
CA PHE A 38 -13.71 -16.87 -3.43
C PHE A 38 -15.15 -16.44 -3.18
N MET A 39 -15.49 -15.14 -3.29
CA MET A 39 -16.85 -14.65 -2.99
C MET A 39 -17.86 -15.05 -4.07
N THR A 40 -19.14 -14.99 -3.74
CA THR A 40 -20.27 -15.18 -4.67
C THR A 40 -21.37 -14.18 -4.34
N ASP A 41 -22.04 -13.67 -5.37
CA ASP A 41 -23.25 -12.85 -5.26
C ASP A 41 -24.54 -13.67 -5.47
N GLU A 42 -24.42 -15.01 -5.54
CA GLU A 42 -25.50 -16.00 -5.78
C GLU A 42 -26.32 -15.84 -7.08
N ILE A 43 -26.23 -14.69 -7.76
CA ILE A 43 -27.07 -14.32 -8.90
C ILE A 43 -26.33 -14.50 -10.22
N ALA A 44 -25.19 -13.80 -10.40
CA ALA A 44 -24.47 -13.83 -11.67
C ALA A 44 -22.94 -13.67 -11.55
N PHE A 45 -22.44 -13.24 -10.39
CA PHE A 45 -21.01 -12.96 -10.19
C PHE A 45 -20.44 -13.90 -9.14
N ASN A 46 -19.56 -14.77 -9.59
CA ASN A 46 -18.78 -15.65 -8.74
C ASN A 46 -17.32 -15.29 -8.88
N GLY A 47 -16.63 -15.33 -7.75
CA GLY A 47 -15.21 -15.32 -7.69
C GLY A 47 -14.66 -16.52 -8.48
N PRO A 48 -13.56 -16.32 -9.21
CA PRO A 48 -12.94 -17.34 -10.05
C PRO A 48 -12.57 -18.63 -9.33
N LEU A 49 -12.25 -18.55 -8.03
CA LEU A 49 -11.80 -19.66 -7.21
C LEU A 49 -12.94 -20.23 -6.35
N TYR A 50 -14.15 -19.66 -6.43
CA TYR A 50 -15.34 -20.10 -5.68
C TYR A 50 -15.61 -21.60 -5.89
N ALA A 51 -15.53 -22.08 -7.13
CA ALA A 51 -15.83 -23.47 -7.50
C ALA A 51 -14.87 -24.51 -6.90
N TYR A 52 -13.71 -24.08 -6.36
CA TYR A 52 -12.67 -24.99 -5.86
C TYR A 52 -12.71 -25.19 -4.35
N VAL A 53 -13.67 -24.56 -3.64
CA VAL A 53 -13.74 -24.61 -2.17
C VAL A 53 -15.17 -24.95 -1.71
N SER A 54 -15.31 -25.55 -0.53
CA SER A 54 -16.65 -25.90 0.00
C SER A 54 -17.41 -24.67 0.49
N SER A 55 -18.74 -24.76 0.52
CA SER A 55 -19.62 -23.67 0.97
C SER A 55 -19.23 -23.12 2.35
N THR A 56 -18.85 -23.96 3.30
CA THR A 56 -18.39 -23.54 4.63
C THR A 56 -17.18 -22.61 4.57
N TRP A 57 -16.23 -22.88 3.68
CA TRP A 57 -15.06 -22.02 3.49
C TRP A 57 -15.42 -20.72 2.77
N VAL A 58 -16.35 -20.78 1.80
CA VAL A 58 -16.88 -19.58 1.15
C VAL A 58 -17.52 -18.65 2.18
N ASP A 59 -18.42 -19.16 3.01
CA ASP A 59 -19.09 -18.37 4.06
C ASP A 59 -18.08 -17.72 5.01
N TYR A 60 -17.02 -18.45 5.36
CA TYR A 60 -15.93 -17.93 6.16
C TYR A 60 -15.16 -16.81 5.43
N PHE A 61 -14.82 -16.97 4.16
CA PHE A 61 -14.16 -15.93 3.38
C PHE A 61 -15.02 -14.69 3.21
N ILE A 62 -16.34 -14.86 3.04
CA ILE A 62 -17.29 -13.75 2.98
C ILE A 62 -17.26 -12.97 4.30
N TRP A 63 -17.33 -13.67 5.43
CA TRP A 63 -17.26 -13.06 6.74
C TRP A 63 -15.94 -12.29 6.94
N VAL A 64 -14.80 -12.91 6.63
CA VAL A 64 -13.48 -12.27 6.74
C VAL A 64 -13.38 -11.04 5.83
N HIS A 65 -13.87 -11.11 4.60
CA HIS A 65 -13.85 -10.00 3.64
C HIS A 65 -14.62 -8.78 4.15
N HIS A 66 -15.80 -8.99 4.73
CA HIS A 66 -16.59 -7.91 5.31
C HIS A 66 -15.94 -7.31 6.55
N GLN A 67 -15.37 -8.12 7.44
CA GLN A 67 -14.67 -7.59 8.62
C GLN A 67 -13.41 -6.81 8.21
N ASN A 68 -12.63 -7.35 7.27
CA ASN A 68 -11.41 -6.70 6.80
C ASN A 68 -11.69 -5.40 6.04
N GLN A 69 -12.87 -5.23 5.41
CA GLN A 69 -13.29 -3.95 4.83
C GLN A 69 -13.30 -2.82 5.89
N TYR A 70 -13.86 -3.07 7.08
CA TYR A 70 -13.88 -2.08 8.16
C TYR A 70 -12.48 -1.77 8.70
N VAL A 71 -11.64 -2.81 8.81
CA VAL A 71 -10.23 -2.66 9.22
C VAL A 71 -9.47 -1.82 8.19
N LEU A 72 -9.59 -2.13 6.91
CA LEU A 72 -8.94 -1.41 5.82
C LEU A 72 -9.35 0.05 5.79
N MET A 73 -10.65 0.34 5.92
CA MET A 73 -11.16 1.72 5.98
C MET A 73 -10.54 2.49 7.15
N SER A 74 -10.42 1.85 8.31
CA SER A 74 -9.81 2.44 9.51
C SER A 74 -8.31 2.69 9.32
N LEU A 75 -7.58 1.76 8.71
CA LEU A 75 -6.16 1.91 8.41
C LEU A 75 -5.90 3.05 7.42
N ILE A 76 -6.72 3.18 6.38
CA ILE A 76 -6.64 4.29 5.41
C ILE A 76 -6.90 5.62 6.12
N ALA A 77 -7.97 5.71 6.93
CA ALA A 77 -8.27 6.92 7.69
C ALA A 77 -7.13 7.32 8.62
N LEU A 78 -6.56 6.37 9.36
CA LEU A 78 -5.40 6.58 10.22
C LEU A 78 -4.18 7.06 9.43
N HIS A 79 -3.90 6.43 8.29
CA HIS A 79 -2.78 6.78 7.42
C HIS A 79 -2.91 8.21 6.88
N LEU A 80 -4.07 8.58 6.34
CA LEU A 80 -4.35 9.93 5.86
C LEU A 80 -4.29 10.97 6.99
N GLY A 81 -4.83 10.63 8.16
CA GLY A 81 -4.74 11.46 9.36
C GLY A 81 -3.29 11.71 9.78
N ALA A 82 -2.42 10.69 9.70
CA ALA A 82 -1.00 10.84 9.98
C ALA A 82 -0.33 11.78 8.95
N ILE A 83 -0.59 11.62 7.65
CA ILE A 83 -0.07 12.53 6.63
C ILE A 83 -0.49 13.97 6.92
N PHE A 84 -1.78 14.20 7.18
CA PHE A 84 -2.32 15.52 7.48
C PHE A 84 -1.68 16.12 8.74
N TYR A 85 -1.55 15.33 9.81
CA TYR A 85 -0.89 15.75 11.05
C TYR A 85 0.56 16.20 10.79
N TYR A 86 1.34 15.41 10.05
CA TYR A 86 2.72 15.76 9.75
C TYR A 86 2.84 16.98 8.82
N GLN A 87 1.90 17.14 7.89
CA GLN A 87 1.88 18.27 6.97
C GLN A 87 1.51 19.58 7.68
N VAL A 88 0.44 19.58 8.48
CA VAL A 88 -0.09 20.81 9.09
C VAL A 88 0.64 21.17 10.38
N ILE A 89 0.86 20.20 11.26
CA ILE A 89 1.41 20.46 12.60
C ILE A 89 2.94 20.42 12.59
N ARG A 90 3.53 19.44 11.89
CA ARG A 90 4.99 19.30 11.82
C ARG A 90 5.61 20.10 10.67
N LYS A 91 4.79 20.72 9.81
CA LYS A 91 5.21 21.50 8.62
C LYS A 91 6.26 20.79 7.76
N LYS A 92 6.24 19.46 7.75
CA LYS A 92 7.11 18.64 6.92
C LYS A 92 6.36 18.33 5.63
N ASP A 93 6.92 18.74 4.50
CA ASP A 93 6.32 18.42 3.21
C ASP A 93 6.53 16.93 2.89
N LEU A 94 5.46 16.16 3.07
CA LEU A 94 5.39 14.75 2.71
C LEU A 94 4.69 14.54 1.37
N ILE A 95 3.93 15.53 0.88
CA ILE A 95 3.15 15.42 -0.36
C ILE A 95 4.02 15.73 -1.58
N GLY A 96 4.94 16.70 -1.48
CA GLY A 96 5.91 17.03 -2.52
C GLY A 96 6.67 15.79 -3.03
N PRO A 97 7.29 14.99 -2.14
CA PRO A 97 7.95 13.73 -2.49
C PRO A 97 7.01 12.67 -3.08
N MET A 98 5.75 12.61 -2.66
CA MET A 98 4.77 11.66 -3.23
C MET A 98 4.35 12.03 -4.65
N ARG A 99 4.30 13.32 -5.01
CA ARG A 99 3.95 13.74 -6.38
C ARG A 99 5.10 13.60 -7.36
N HIS A 100 6.30 14.02 -6.97
CA HIS A 100 7.43 14.08 -7.89
C HIS A 100 8.38 12.89 -7.75
N GLY A 101 8.24 12.07 -6.71
CA GLY A 101 9.13 10.94 -6.42
C GLY A 101 10.47 11.35 -5.80
N TYR A 102 10.74 12.66 -5.64
CA TYR A 102 11.99 13.17 -5.11
C TYR A 102 11.77 13.78 -3.73
N GLN A 103 12.50 13.27 -2.75
CA GLN A 103 12.64 13.91 -1.45
C GLN A 103 13.97 14.68 -1.44
N GLU A 104 13.93 15.98 -1.16
CA GLU A 104 15.14 16.75 -0.92
C GLU A 104 15.80 16.24 0.36
N VAL A 105 16.98 15.64 0.22
CA VAL A 105 17.80 15.14 1.31
C VAL A 105 19.08 15.98 1.32
N ASP A 106 19.49 16.46 2.50
CA ASP A 106 20.73 17.20 2.71
C ASP A 106 21.90 16.46 2.02
N GLU A 107 22.76 17.18 1.28
CA GLU A 107 23.59 16.78 0.12
C GLU A 107 24.55 15.58 0.29
N ARG A 108 24.51 14.86 1.41
CA ARG A 108 25.44 13.79 1.78
C ARG A 108 24.95 12.38 1.48
N HIS A 109 23.77 12.21 0.89
CA HIS A 109 23.28 10.91 0.47
C HIS A 109 23.34 10.80 -1.06
N LEU A 110 24.23 9.91 -1.53
CA LEU A 110 24.41 9.55 -2.93
C LEU A 110 23.04 9.41 -3.61
N ALA A 111 22.85 10.13 -4.72
CA ALA A 111 21.64 10.08 -5.52
C ALA A 111 21.25 8.62 -5.78
N ALA A 112 19.99 8.26 -5.52
CA ALA A 112 19.47 6.95 -5.88
C ALA A 112 19.58 6.79 -7.40
N ASP A 113 20.33 5.78 -7.85
CA ASP A 113 20.53 5.46 -9.25
C ASP A 113 19.21 4.96 -9.88
N ASP A 114 18.37 5.91 -10.29
CA ASP A 114 17.04 5.68 -10.85
C ASP A 114 17.16 5.33 -12.34
N HIS A 115 17.71 4.16 -12.63
CA HIS A 115 18.01 3.74 -13.99
C HIS A 115 16.74 3.34 -14.75
N TRP A 116 16.63 3.79 -16.00
CA TRP A 116 15.58 3.46 -16.98
C TRP A 116 15.21 1.96 -17.06
N ARG A 117 16.17 1.07 -16.76
CA ARG A 117 15.98 -0.38 -16.73
C ARG A 117 15.08 -0.86 -15.58
N LEU A 118 15.01 -0.14 -14.45
CA LEU A 118 14.06 -0.45 -13.36
C LEU A 118 12.63 -0.09 -13.77
N ARG A 119 12.46 1.05 -14.45
CA ARG A 119 11.15 1.51 -14.95
C ARG A 119 10.57 0.58 -15.99
N SER A 120 11.40 0.06 -16.91
CA SER A 120 10.95 -0.94 -17.88
C SER A 120 10.57 -2.27 -17.24
N ARG A 121 11.26 -2.69 -16.16
CA ARG A 121 10.88 -3.89 -15.40
C ARG A 121 9.57 -3.72 -14.65
N ALA A 122 9.34 -2.55 -14.05
CA ALA A 122 8.07 -2.22 -13.40
C ALA A 122 6.90 -2.20 -14.40
N LEU A 123 7.12 -1.67 -15.62
CA LEU A 123 6.13 -1.67 -16.70
C LEU A 123 5.78 -3.10 -17.14
N ILE A 124 6.79 -3.98 -17.27
CA ILE A 124 6.55 -5.39 -17.62
C ILE A 124 5.71 -6.09 -16.56
N ILE A 125 6.01 -5.88 -15.27
CA ILE A 125 5.22 -6.46 -14.17
C ILE A 125 3.78 -5.93 -14.19
N PHE A 126 3.60 -4.63 -14.43
CA PHE A 126 2.28 -4.00 -14.54
C PHE A 126 1.46 -4.54 -15.72
N LEU A 127 2.08 -4.68 -16.89
CA LEU A 127 1.43 -5.25 -18.07
C LEU A 127 1.11 -6.73 -17.88
N MET A 128 1.98 -7.49 -17.21
CA MET A 128 1.73 -8.89 -16.87
C MET A 128 0.55 -9.02 -15.89
N SER A 129 0.46 -8.16 -14.86
CA SER A 129 -0.70 -8.18 -13.96
C SER A 129 -2.00 -7.77 -14.65
N ALA A 130 -1.95 -6.80 -15.56
CA ALA A 130 -3.10 -6.38 -16.36
C ALA A 130 -3.56 -7.47 -17.33
N LEU A 131 -2.62 -8.22 -17.93
CA LEU A 131 -2.93 -9.33 -18.83
C LEU A 131 -3.53 -10.52 -18.10
N VAL A 132 -3.03 -10.85 -16.90
CA VAL A 132 -3.64 -11.88 -16.03
C VAL A 132 -5.07 -11.48 -15.66
N TYR A 133 -5.29 -10.22 -15.31
CA TYR A 133 -6.63 -9.70 -15.02
C TYR A 133 -7.56 -9.82 -16.24
N PHE A 134 -7.08 -9.46 -17.43
CA PHE A 134 -7.85 -9.53 -18.67
C PHE A 134 -8.19 -10.98 -19.07
N TYR A 135 -7.24 -11.91 -18.95
CA TYR A 135 -7.44 -13.32 -19.31
C TYR A 135 -8.48 -14.02 -18.42
N PHE A 136 -8.66 -13.53 -17.21
CA PHE A 136 -9.47 -14.18 -16.19
C PHE A 136 -10.86 -13.54 -16.03
N PHE A 137 -11.08 -12.39 -16.65
CA PHE A 137 -12.34 -11.64 -16.63
C PHE A 137 -13.06 -11.63 -18.00
N LEU A 138 -12.53 -12.34 -19.00
CA LEU A 138 -13.14 -12.57 -20.32
C LEU A 138 -13.58 -14.04 -20.44
#